data_AF-X1CSW2-F1
#
_entry.id   AF-X1CSW2-F1
#
_cell.length_a   1.000
_cell.length_b   1.000
_cell.length_c   1.000
_cell.angle_alpha   90.00
_cell.angle_beta   90.00
_cell.angle_gamma   90.00
#
_symmetry.space_group_name_H-M   'P 1'
#
loop_
_entity.id
_entity.type
_entity.pdbx_description
1 polymer ?
#
loop_
_entity_poly.entity_id
_entity_poly.type
_entity_poly.pdbx_seq_one_letter_code
_entity_poly.pdbx_strand_id
1 'polypeptide(L)'
;PVTSGFIGQMYDTGLEGRFKVSTMDNTYFAVITLDMLMDDWNAYTTQRNALIQYINDLQIPVDSFWGSGGFPNDDNVYFESLKPFFKPNLLSSFYCVKTLEVFGMENTINTPDFNYFLNNSYDHIDTYFHISPFDYLENYTNIVASGLGLELSDITGYSEINRNEVISFILANRNALGNWDQSTTISHHELIDTFQIIRSLGNIQELSQLTLQDKNQIGNATYLYFYEKAFSPLSKDYTSMTLLHSIISSFGLFGRSSELDIQTFYTQIKNSFKENYQQEETNSFSGCLSKSI
;
A
#
# COMPACT_ATOMS: atom_id res chain seq x y z
N PRO A 1 -5.95 -3.62 24.31
CA PRO A 1 -4.63 -3.18 23.78
C PRO A 1 -3.97 -2.21 24.77
N VAL A 2 -2.64 -2.10 24.73
CA VAL A 2 -1.91 -1.17 25.63
C VAL A 2 -2.22 0.29 25.28
N THR A 3 -2.55 0.53 24.01
CA THR A 3 -3.08 1.79 23.47
C THR A 3 -4.56 1.67 23.11
N SER A 4 -5.17 2.78 22.69
CA SER A 4 -6.59 2.83 22.27
C SER A 4 -6.85 2.27 20.87
N GLY A 5 -5.82 2.07 20.05
CA GLY A 5 -5.95 1.52 18.69
C GLY A 5 -6.35 0.03 18.64
N PHE A 6 -6.60 -0.49 17.45
CA PHE A 6 -6.94 -1.90 17.22
C PHE A 6 -5.73 -2.74 16.83
N ILE A 7 -5.80 -4.03 17.16
CA ILE A 7 -4.85 -5.08 16.75
C ILE A 7 -5.53 -6.00 15.73
N GLY A 8 -4.76 -6.68 14.89
CA GLY A 8 -5.28 -7.52 13.79
C GLY A 8 -5.92 -8.86 14.20
N GLN A 9 -6.12 -9.11 15.50
CA GLN A 9 -6.75 -10.33 16.00
C GLN A 9 -7.38 -10.14 17.39
N MET A 10 -8.11 -11.14 17.88
CA MET A 10 -8.67 -11.08 19.24
C MET A 10 -7.55 -11.01 20.27
N TYR A 11 -7.68 -10.09 21.23
CA TYR A 11 -6.69 -9.95 22.29
C TYR A 11 -6.68 -11.17 23.21
N ASP A 12 -5.49 -11.74 23.42
CA ASP A 12 -5.24 -12.75 24.44
C ASP A 12 -3.93 -12.44 25.20
N THR A 13 -3.91 -12.77 26.49
CA THR A 13 -2.75 -12.51 27.36
C THR A 13 -1.51 -13.29 26.94
N GLY A 14 -1.68 -14.45 26.31
CA GLY A 14 -0.63 -15.28 25.75
C GLY A 14 -0.12 -14.86 24.37
N LEU A 15 -0.72 -13.83 23.73
CA LEU A 15 -0.22 -13.34 22.45
C LEU A 15 1.24 -12.88 22.55
N GLU A 16 2.01 -13.15 21.50
CA GLU A 16 3.35 -12.60 21.33
C GLU A 16 3.31 -11.07 21.31
N GLY A 17 4.38 -10.42 21.79
CA GLY A 17 4.45 -8.96 21.94
C GLY A 17 4.07 -8.19 20.67
N ARG A 18 4.60 -8.58 19.51
CA ARG A 18 4.29 -7.91 18.22
C ARG A 18 2.82 -7.95 17.82
N PHE A 19 2.09 -8.99 18.21
CA PHE A 19 0.66 -9.13 17.93
C PHE A 19 -0.23 -8.32 18.88
N LYS A 20 0.35 -7.76 19.94
CA LYS A 20 -0.33 -6.88 20.90
C LYS A 20 -0.16 -5.39 20.55
N VAL A 21 0.69 -5.07 19.57
CA VAL A 21 0.92 -3.70 19.10
C VAL A 21 -0.26 -3.28 18.24
N SER A 22 -0.95 -2.22 18.66
CA SER A 22 -2.02 -1.63 17.85
C SER A 22 -1.40 -0.96 16.63
N THR A 23 -2.05 -1.09 15.48
CA THR A 23 -1.55 -0.53 14.23
C THR A 23 -2.64 0.25 13.51
N MET A 24 -2.25 1.24 12.72
CA MET A 24 -3.18 2.17 12.09
C MET A 24 -3.94 1.57 10.92
N ASP A 25 -3.36 0.62 10.19
CA ASP A 25 -4.08 -0.21 9.21
C ASP A 25 -5.24 -0.97 9.87
N ASN A 26 -4.98 -1.69 10.97
CA ASN A 26 -6.01 -2.41 11.72
C ASN A 26 -7.05 -1.45 12.33
N THR A 27 -6.58 -0.32 12.86
CA THR A 27 -7.45 0.71 13.44
C THR A 27 -8.37 1.33 12.40
N TYR A 28 -7.85 1.70 11.23
CA TYR A 28 -8.61 2.26 10.14
C TYR A 28 -9.71 1.31 9.65
N PHE A 29 -9.34 0.05 9.34
CA PHE A 29 -10.32 -0.93 8.88
C PHE A 29 -11.37 -1.27 9.93
N ALA A 30 -10.99 -1.31 11.22
CA ALA A 30 -11.95 -1.49 12.31
C ALA A 30 -12.90 -0.30 12.42
N VAL A 31 -12.40 0.94 12.36
CA VAL A 31 -13.21 2.15 12.48
C VAL A 31 -14.20 2.27 11.32
N ILE A 32 -13.78 2.11 10.07
CA ILE A 32 -14.72 2.19 8.93
C ILE A 32 -15.76 1.06 8.98
N THR A 33 -15.38 -0.13 9.45
CA THR A 33 -16.32 -1.25 9.60
C THR A 33 -17.34 -0.97 10.69
N LEU A 34 -16.89 -0.44 11.83
CA LEU A 34 -17.77 -0.05 12.92
C LEU A 34 -18.72 1.06 12.47
N ASP A 35 -18.21 2.10 11.81
CA ASP A 35 -19.00 3.21 11.25
C ASP A 35 -20.12 2.71 10.32
N MET A 36 -19.85 1.67 9.52
CA MET A 36 -20.88 1.04 8.66
C MET A 36 -21.92 0.21 9.43
N LEU A 37 -21.58 -0.32 10.61
CA LEU A 37 -22.41 -1.27 11.35
C LEU A 37 -23.15 -0.65 12.55
N MET A 38 -22.65 0.48 13.05
CA MET A 38 -23.20 1.19 14.19
C MET A 38 -24.04 2.39 13.75
N ASP A 39 -24.94 2.86 14.62
CA ASP A 39 -25.81 3.99 14.28
C ASP A 39 -25.04 5.33 14.27
N ASP A 40 -24.19 5.57 15.27
CA ASP A 40 -23.44 6.84 15.43
C ASP A 40 -22.31 6.70 16.48
N TRP A 41 -21.14 7.28 16.18
CA TRP A 41 -20.00 7.39 17.10
C TRP A 41 -20.25 8.26 18.33
N ASN A 42 -21.29 9.11 18.34
CA ASN A 42 -21.63 9.92 19.50
C ASN A 42 -21.99 9.08 20.74
N ALA A 43 -22.56 7.88 20.54
CA ALA A 43 -22.83 6.93 21.64
C ALA A 43 -21.55 6.35 22.27
N TYR A 44 -20.40 6.49 21.59
CA TYR A 44 -19.10 5.94 21.96
C TYR A 44 -18.04 7.03 22.09
N THR A 45 -18.44 8.22 22.57
CA THR A 45 -17.59 9.41 22.64
C THR A 45 -16.27 9.17 23.38
N THR A 46 -16.26 8.39 24.45
CA THR A 46 -15.02 8.06 25.18
C THR A 46 -14.04 7.28 24.31
N GLN A 47 -14.51 6.26 23.60
CA GLN A 47 -13.69 5.44 22.71
C GLN A 47 -13.22 6.26 21.50
N ARG A 48 -14.12 7.04 20.90
CA ARG A 48 -13.79 7.95 19.80
C ARG A 48 -12.68 8.93 20.19
N ASN A 49 -12.83 9.61 21.33
CA ASN A 49 -11.82 10.57 21.79
C ASN A 49 -10.48 9.90 22.11
N ALA A 50 -10.50 8.69 22.66
CA ALA A 50 -9.30 7.93 22.93
C ALA A 50 -8.57 7.48 21.64
N LEU A 51 -9.32 7.17 20.58
CA LEU A 51 -8.78 6.88 19.25
C LEU A 51 -8.19 8.13 18.59
N ILE A 52 -8.89 9.27 18.64
CA ILE A 52 -8.39 10.56 18.14
C ILE A 52 -7.07 10.92 18.84
N GLN A 53 -7.02 10.80 20.17
CA GLN A 53 -5.79 11.07 20.92
C GLN A 53 -4.66 10.13 20.51
N TYR A 54 -4.95 8.82 20.39
CA TYR A 54 -3.96 7.85 19.93
C TYR A 54 -3.39 8.22 18.55
N ILE A 55 -4.22 8.64 17.60
CA ILE A 55 -3.77 9.07 16.27
C ILE A 55 -2.90 10.32 16.37
N ASN A 56 -3.32 11.32 17.16
CA ASN A 56 -2.55 12.55 17.32
C ASN A 56 -1.19 12.31 18.00
N ASP A 57 -1.12 11.38 18.95
CA ASP A 57 0.13 10.98 19.62
C ASP A 57 1.11 10.27 18.67
N LEU A 58 0.63 9.70 17.56
CA LEU A 58 1.50 9.13 16.53
C LEU A 58 2.17 10.20 15.66
N GLN A 59 1.63 11.42 15.57
CA GLN A 59 2.24 12.44 14.71
C GLN A 59 3.63 12.83 15.20
N ILE A 60 4.64 12.70 14.34
CA ILE A 60 6.03 13.01 14.71
C ILE A 60 6.29 14.51 14.52
N PRO A 61 6.54 15.30 15.57
CA PRO A 61 6.77 16.74 15.43
C PRO A 61 8.02 17.05 14.60
N VAL A 62 7.98 18.10 13.77
CA VAL A 62 9.10 18.48 12.89
C VAL A 62 10.36 18.89 13.66
N ASP A 63 10.22 19.39 14.88
CA ASP A 63 11.33 19.78 15.76
C ASP A 63 11.97 18.63 16.55
N SER A 64 11.45 17.40 16.39
CA SER A 64 12.01 16.21 17.03
C SER A 64 13.26 15.70 16.31
N PHE A 65 14.05 14.84 16.97
CA PHE A 65 15.25 14.23 16.38
C PHE A 65 14.97 13.41 15.11
N TRP A 66 13.75 12.86 14.99
CA TRP A 66 13.24 12.15 13.81
C TRP A 66 12.17 12.97 13.07
N GLY A 67 12.25 14.30 13.22
CA GLY A 67 11.22 15.23 12.82
C GLY A 67 10.88 15.14 11.35
N SER A 68 9.63 14.78 11.10
CA SER A 68 9.14 14.47 9.75
C SER A 68 7.74 15.00 9.52
N GLY A 69 6.92 15.16 10.57
CA GLY A 69 5.55 15.68 10.50
C GLY A 69 4.49 14.64 10.14
N GLY A 70 4.90 13.47 9.65
CA GLY A 70 4.03 12.37 9.26
C GLY A 70 3.70 11.43 10.42
N PHE A 71 2.99 10.36 10.10
CA PHE A 71 2.53 9.36 11.08
C PHE A 71 3.20 8.00 10.83
N PRO A 72 3.81 7.36 11.84
CA PRO A 72 4.13 5.93 11.79
C PRO A 72 2.82 5.11 11.89
N ASN A 73 2.91 3.82 11.55
CA ASN A 73 1.74 2.94 11.64
C ASN A 73 1.45 2.47 13.08
N ASP A 74 2.39 2.62 13.99
CA ASP A 74 2.29 2.23 15.40
C ASP A 74 3.25 3.06 16.27
N ASP A 75 3.12 2.93 17.59
CA ASP A 75 3.90 3.67 18.58
C ASP A 75 5.24 3.00 18.94
N ASN A 76 5.57 1.85 18.34
CA ASN A 76 6.76 1.09 18.65
C ASN A 76 7.90 1.43 17.68
N VAL A 77 8.82 2.28 18.14
CA VAL A 77 10.00 2.70 17.37
C VAL A 77 10.93 1.56 16.93
N TYR A 78 10.86 0.38 17.56
CA TYR A 78 11.69 -0.79 17.22
C TYR A 78 10.97 -1.81 16.35
N PHE A 79 9.70 -1.59 16.04
CA PHE A 79 8.91 -2.46 15.19
C PHE A 79 8.56 -1.73 13.89
N GLU A 80 8.65 -2.45 12.76
CA GLU A 80 8.18 -1.97 11.46
C GLU A 80 6.97 -2.81 11.07
N SER A 81 5.78 -2.33 11.40
CA SER A 81 4.53 -3.05 11.12
C SER A 81 4.11 -2.98 9.64
N LEU A 82 4.57 -1.97 8.89
CA LEU A 82 4.33 -1.83 7.43
C LEU A 82 5.63 -1.95 6.63
N LYS A 83 6.22 -3.15 6.62
CA LYS A 83 7.31 -3.45 5.69
C LYS A 83 6.81 -3.52 4.24
N PRO A 84 7.64 -3.14 3.25
CA PRO A 84 9.03 -2.70 3.36
C PRO A 84 9.19 -1.17 3.54
N PHE A 85 8.14 -0.44 3.89
CA PHE A 85 8.17 1.01 3.90
C PHE A 85 8.85 1.57 5.15
N PHE A 86 9.68 2.59 4.98
CA PHE A 86 10.24 3.35 6.10
C PHE A 86 9.13 4.15 6.80
N LYS A 87 9.19 4.24 8.13
CA LYS A 87 8.32 5.12 8.91
C LYS A 87 8.89 6.53 9.09
N PRO A 88 8.03 7.58 9.13
CA PRO A 88 6.64 7.57 8.68
C PRO A 88 6.53 7.47 7.16
N ASN A 89 5.36 7.05 6.68
CA ASN A 89 5.04 6.96 5.26
C ASN A 89 3.61 7.44 4.96
N LEU A 90 3.31 7.65 3.68
CA LEU A 90 2.02 8.12 3.19
C LEU A 90 0.90 7.09 3.46
N LEU A 91 1.21 5.79 3.50
CA LEU A 91 0.19 4.77 3.74
C LEU A 91 -0.27 4.76 5.21
N SER A 92 0.66 4.82 6.17
CA SER A 92 0.30 4.98 7.59
C SER A 92 -0.37 6.33 7.85
N SER A 93 0.11 7.40 7.21
CA SER A 93 -0.50 8.73 7.28
C SER A 93 -1.92 8.74 6.71
N PHE A 94 -2.16 8.02 5.61
CA PHE A 94 -3.48 7.79 5.04
C PHE A 94 -4.41 7.14 6.06
N TYR A 95 -4.00 6.04 6.71
CA TYR A 95 -4.82 5.40 7.73
C TYR A 95 -5.14 6.34 8.91
N CYS A 96 -4.18 7.16 9.35
CA CYS A 96 -4.38 8.16 10.40
C CYS A 96 -5.42 9.21 10.00
N VAL A 97 -5.15 9.93 8.91
CA VAL A 97 -5.97 11.07 8.48
C VAL A 97 -7.37 10.62 8.06
N LYS A 98 -7.52 9.49 7.37
CA LYS A 98 -8.83 8.97 6.99
C LYS A 98 -9.63 8.44 8.18
N THR A 99 -8.97 7.91 9.21
CA THR A 99 -9.68 7.56 10.45
C THR A 99 -10.23 8.81 11.13
N LEU A 100 -9.47 9.91 11.12
CA LEU A 100 -9.95 11.20 11.63
C LEU A 100 -11.08 11.80 10.79
N GLU A 101 -11.05 11.63 9.47
CA GLU A 101 -12.12 12.07 8.56
C GLU A 101 -13.46 11.36 8.84
N VAL A 102 -13.44 10.06 9.16
CA VAL A 102 -14.66 9.33 9.62
C VAL A 102 -15.28 10.02 10.84
N PHE A 103 -14.45 10.61 11.71
CA PHE A 103 -14.91 11.34 12.89
C PHE A 103 -15.20 12.82 12.62
N GLY A 104 -14.86 13.37 11.46
CA GLY A 104 -14.86 14.81 11.17
C GLY A 104 -13.87 15.60 12.02
N MET A 105 -12.71 15.01 12.33
CA MET A 105 -11.71 15.51 13.29
C MET A 105 -10.31 15.66 12.68
N GLU A 106 -10.21 15.82 11.37
CA GLU A 106 -8.98 16.02 10.60
C GLU A 106 -8.17 17.22 11.12
N ASN A 107 -8.86 18.28 11.53
CA ASN A 107 -8.27 19.50 12.08
C ASN A 107 -7.59 19.33 13.45
N THR A 108 -7.57 18.12 14.02
CA THR A 108 -6.89 17.86 15.30
C THR A 108 -5.40 17.57 15.14
N ILE A 109 -4.93 17.26 13.93
CA ILE A 109 -3.51 17.09 13.64
C ILE A 109 -2.79 18.45 13.64
N ASN A 110 -1.47 18.43 13.83
CA ASN A 110 -0.61 19.58 13.53
C ASN A 110 -0.43 19.69 12.00
N THR A 111 -1.33 20.44 11.34
CA THR A 111 -1.33 20.61 9.88
C THR A 111 -0.03 21.20 9.32
N PRO A 112 0.60 22.24 9.91
CA PRO A 112 1.90 22.73 9.47
C PRO A 112 2.97 21.63 9.39
N ASP A 113 3.07 20.79 10.42
CA ASP A 113 4.02 19.68 10.45
C ASP A 113 3.67 18.65 9.37
N PHE A 114 2.40 18.31 9.22
CA PHE A 114 1.97 17.36 8.19
C PHE A 114 2.21 17.88 6.76
N ASN A 115 2.05 19.18 6.51
CA ASN A 115 2.37 19.78 5.22
C ASN A 115 3.88 19.76 4.94
N TYR A 116 4.72 19.87 5.98
CA TYR A 116 6.17 19.63 5.85
C TYR A 116 6.46 18.19 5.42
N PHE A 117 5.75 17.20 6.00
CA PHE A 117 5.86 15.79 5.59
C PHE A 117 5.50 15.58 4.11
N LEU A 118 4.36 16.13 3.66
CA LEU A 118 3.92 16.05 2.27
C LEU A 118 4.93 16.70 1.33
N ASN A 119 5.47 17.88 1.69
CA ASN A 119 6.46 18.57 0.90
C ASN A 119 7.75 17.76 0.70
N ASN A 120 8.24 17.10 1.74
CA ASN A 120 9.45 16.28 1.64
C ASN A 120 9.21 14.93 0.96
N SER A 121 7.95 14.50 0.88
CA SER A 121 7.57 13.29 0.13
C SER A 121 7.33 13.58 -1.35
N TYR A 122 7.13 14.84 -1.74
CA TYR A 122 6.85 15.25 -3.12
C TYR A 122 8.15 15.56 -3.90
N ASP A 123 8.34 14.88 -5.02
CA ASP A 123 9.40 15.19 -5.97
C ASP A 123 8.96 16.34 -6.89
N HIS A 124 9.56 17.52 -6.69
CA HIS A 124 9.23 18.73 -7.44
C HIS A 124 9.74 18.72 -8.90
N ILE A 125 10.66 17.83 -9.24
CA ILE A 125 11.25 17.72 -10.59
C ILE A 125 10.41 16.76 -11.42
N ASP A 126 10.18 15.55 -10.90
CA ASP A 126 9.50 14.49 -11.62
C ASP A 126 7.98 14.45 -11.35
N THR A 127 7.48 15.30 -10.44
CA THR A 127 6.05 15.53 -10.16
C THR A 127 5.29 14.29 -9.69
N TYR A 128 5.88 13.53 -8.77
CA TYR A 128 5.25 12.39 -8.10
C TYR A 128 5.55 12.41 -6.60
N PHE A 129 4.88 11.56 -5.82
CA PHE A 129 5.23 11.35 -4.41
C PHE A 129 6.05 10.07 -4.20
N HIS A 130 7.03 10.16 -3.31
CA HIS A 130 7.65 9.02 -2.63
C HIS A 130 6.74 8.55 -1.50
N ILE A 131 6.73 7.24 -1.24
CA ILE A 131 5.93 6.68 -0.13
C ILE A 131 6.40 7.19 1.23
N SER A 132 7.69 7.48 1.37
CA SER A 132 8.31 8.06 2.56
C SER A 132 9.39 9.04 2.12
N PRO A 133 9.59 10.17 2.83
CA PRO A 133 10.70 11.09 2.56
C PRO A 133 12.08 10.46 2.83
N PHE A 134 12.12 9.28 3.45
CA PHE A 134 13.32 8.51 3.73
C PHE A 134 13.50 7.32 2.75
N ASP A 135 12.68 7.21 1.72
CA ASP A 135 12.82 6.17 0.68
C ASP A 135 13.93 6.55 -0.31
N TYR A 136 15.18 6.26 0.06
CA TYR A 136 16.38 6.61 -0.72
C TYR A 136 16.77 5.59 -1.80
N LEU A 137 16.04 4.47 -1.95
CA LEU A 137 16.55 3.30 -2.67
C LEU A 137 15.90 3.10 -4.05
N GLU A 138 14.62 2.75 -4.12
CA GLU A 138 14.03 2.24 -5.38
C GLU A 138 12.65 2.81 -5.72
N ASN A 139 12.09 3.64 -4.84
CA ASN A 139 10.79 4.28 -5.04
C ASN A 139 9.70 3.27 -5.43
N TYR A 140 9.59 2.22 -4.60
CA TYR A 140 8.89 0.98 -4.89
C TYR A 140 7.40 1.13 -5.19
N THR A 141 6.81 2.28 -4.85
CA THR A 141 5.36 2.50 -4.93
C THR A 141 4.99 3.92 -5.37
N ASN A 142 5.83 4.61 -6.17
CA ASN A 142 5.58 6.02 -6.51
C ASN A 142 4.22 6.32 -7.12
N ILE A 143 3.67 5.40 -7.92
CA ILE A 143 2.36 5.59 -8.55
C ILE A 143 1.25 5.59 -7.47
N VAL A 144 1.28 4.60 -6.56
CA VAL A 144 0.36 4.52 -5.42
C VAL A 144 0.56 5.68 -4.46
N ALA A 145 1.81 5.99 -4.12
CA ALA A 145 2.19 7.11 -3.26
C ALA A 145 1.67 8.44 -3.80
N SER A 146 1.70 8.64 -5.12
CA SER A 146 1.15 9.83 -5.77
C SER A 146 -0.36 9.96 -5.60
N GLY A 147 -1.09 8.84 -5.69
CA GLY A 147 -2.52 8.81 -5.37
C GLY A 147 -2.80 9.16 -3.91
N LEU A 148 -2.08 8.54 -2.98
CA LEU A 148 -2.19 8.82 -1.54
C LEU A 148 -1.83 10.27 -1.20
N GLY A 149 -0.74 10.78 -1.76
CA GLY A 149 -0.24 12.14 -1.56
C GLY A 149 -1.23 13.19 -2.07
N LEU A 150 -1.85 12.99 -3.24
CA LEU A 150 -2.91 13.85 -3.75
C LEU A 150 -4.10 13.92 -2.78
N GLU A 151 -4.59 12.76 -2.35
CA GLU A 151 -5.75 12.68 -1.47
C GLU A 151 -5.47 13.30 -0.10
N LEU A 152 -4.31 13.02 0.48
CA LEU A 152 -3.89 13.63 1.74
C LEU A 152 -3.73 15.14 1.60
N SER A 153 -3.19 15.62 0.47
CA SER A 153 -3.06 17.04 0.19
C SER A 153 -4.42 17.75 0.13
N ASP A 154 -5.43 17.11 -0.47
CA ASP A 154 -6.80 17.64 -0.53
C ASP A 154 -7.45 17.70 0.86
N ILE A 155 -7.27 16.66 1.68
CA ILE A 155 -7.85 16.61 3.03
C ILE A 155 -7.22 17.68 3.93
N THR A 156 -5.90 17.91 3.84
CA THR A 156 -5.18 18.83 4.74
C THR A 156 -4.97 20.23 4.15
N GLY A 157 -5.41 20.47 2.92
CA GLY A 157 -5.28 21.76 2.23
C GLY A 157 -3.85 22.11 1.80
N TYR A 158 -2.99 21.12 1.57
CA TYR A 158 -1.64 21.35 1.05
C TYR A 158 -1.67 21.65 -0.45
N SER A 159 -1.17 22.82 -0.85
CA SER A 159 -1.34 23.35 -2.21
C SER A 159 -0.06 23.56 -3.01
N GLU A 160 1.11 23.19 -2.47
CA GLU A 160 2.41 23.41 -3.14
C GLU A 160 2.73 22.34 -4.19
N ILE A 161 1.86 21.34 -4.38
CA ILE A 161 2.02 20.34 -5.44
C ILE A 161 1.45 20.82 -6.78
N ASN A 162 2.05 20.37 -7.88
CA ASN A 162 1.43 20.51 -9.18
C ASN A 162 0.40 19.39 -9.41
N ARG A 163 -0.82 19.58 -8.88
CA ARG A 163 -1.91 18.59 -8.94
C ARG A 163 -2.09 17.96 -10.32
N ASN A 164 -2.13 18.77 -11.37
CA ASN A 164 -2.39 18.31 -12.73
C ASN A 164 -1.26 17.41 -13.26
N GLU A 165 -0.01 17.74 -12.93
CA GLU A 165 1.13 16.92 -13.31
C GLU A 165 1.17 15.62 -12.52
N VAL A 166 0.83 15.63 -11.22
CA VAL A 166 0.74 14.37 -10.43
C VAL A 166 -0.35 13.45 -10.97
N ILE A 167 -1.53 13.98 -11.31
CA ILE A 167 -2.59 13.20 -11.97
C ILE A 167 -2.08 12.68 -13.33
N SER A 168 -1.42 13.52 -14.12
CA SER A 168 -0.88 13.12 -15.42
C SER A 168 0.17 12.02 -15.28
N PHE A 169 1.04 12.11 -14.27
CA PHE A 169 2.01 11.08 -13.91
C PHE A 169 1.32 9.75 -13.60
N ILE A 170 0.29 9.74 -12.76
CA ILE A 170 -0.47 8.52 -12.45
C ILE A 170 -1.07 7.93 -13.73
N LEU A 171 -1.74 8.74 -14.54
CA LEU A 171 -2.45 8.25 -15.73
C LEU A 171 -1.52 7.77 -16.86
N ALA A 172 -0.35 8.41 -16.99
CA ALA A 172 0.66 8.08 -17.99
C ALA A 172 1.40 6.77 -17.67
N ASN A 173 1.44 6.35 -16.40
CA ASN A 173 2.11 5.14 -15.96
C ASN A 173 1.20 3.91 -15.86
N ARG A 174 0.10 3.89 -16.63
CA ARG A 174 -0.63 2.63 -16.85
C ARG A 174 0.21 1.68 -17.70
N ASN A 175 0.21 0.41 -17.32
CA ASN A 175 0.94 -0.63 -18.02
C ASN A 175 0.17 -1.13 -19.27
N ALA A 176 0.77 -2.08 -19.99
CA ALA A 176 0.20 -2.63 -21.22
C ALA A 176 -1.11 -3.41 -21.03
N LEU A 177 -1.43 -3.85 -19.80
CA LEU A 177 -2.70 -4.49 -19.47
C LEU A 177 -3.82 -3.46 -19.27
N GLY A 178 -3.46 -2.19 -19.07
CA GLY A 178 -4.37 -1.08 -18.83
C GLY A 178 -4.61 -0.77 -17.35
N ASN A 179 -3.96 -1.48 -16.43
CA ASN A 179 -3.90 -1.16 -15.01
C ASN A 179 -2.53 -0.55 -14.65
N TRP A 180 -2.08 -0.66 -13.40
CA TRP A 180 -0.81 -0.10 -12.96
C TRP A 180 0.11 -1.17 -12.40
N ASP A 181 1.39 -0.96 -12.66
CA ASP A 181 2.47 -1.62 -11.92
C ASP A 181 2.67 -0.90 -10.56
N GLN A 182 3.44 -1.52 -9.68
CA GLN A 182 3.73 -1.05 -8.34
C GLN A 182 4.45 0.30 -8.39
N SER A 183 5.44 0.43 -9.28
CA SER A 183 6.17 1.68 -9.54
C SER A 183 6.64 1.79 -10.99
N THR A 184 7.28 2.92 -11.30
CA THR A 184 7.97 3.13 -12.59
C THR A 184 9.24 2.29 -12.74
N THR A 185 9.76 1.70 -11.67
CA THR A 185 10.98 0.89 -11.63
C THR A 185 10.70 -0.61 -11.50
N ILE A 186 9.58 -0.97 -10.88
CA ILE A 186 9.12 -2.35 -10.68
C ILE A 186 7.88 -2.61 -11.51
N SER A 187 8.05 -3.40 -12.57
CA SER A 187 6.96 -3.89 -13.44
C SER A 187 6.24 -5.11 -12.85
N HIS A 188 5.89 -5.02 -11.57
CA HIS A 188 5.03 -5.98 -10.87
C HIS A 188 3.69 -5.31 -10.58
N HIS A 189 2.58 -6.01 -10.75
CA HIS A 189 1.24 -5.49 -10.59
C HIS A 189 0.46 -6.34 -9.61
N GLU A 190 -0.07 -5.70 -8.58
CA GLU A 190 -1.01 -6.32 -7.66
C GLU A 190 -2.38 -5.63 -7.73
N LEU A 191 -3.43 -6.37 -7.38
CA LEU A 191 -4.79 -5.82 -7.37
C LEU A 191 -4.90 -4.61 -6.43
N ILE A 192 -4.14 -4.64 -5.32
CA ILE A 192 -4.15 -3.60 -4.30
C ILE A 192 -3.62 -2.27 -4.83
N ASP A 193 -2.64 -2.26 -5.72
CA ASP A 193 -2.07 -1.02 -6.29
C ASP A 193 -3.10 -0.30 -7.15
N THR A 194 -3.74 -1.07 -8.05
CA THR A 194 -4.82 -0.56 -8.90
C THR A 194 -5.99 -0.07 -8.06
N PHE A 195 -6.36 -0.81 -7.02
CA PHE A 195 -7.42 -0.41 -6.10
C PHE A 195 -7.09 0.92 -5.42
N GLN A 196 -5.88 1.07 -4.86
CA GLN A 196 -5.47 2.28 -4.16
C GLN A 196 -5.50 3.51 -5.08
N ILE A 197 -4.99 3.39 -6.31
CA ILE A 197 -5.00 4.48 -7.30
C ILE A 197 -6.43 4.89 -7.64
N ILE A 198 -7.30 3.93 -7.99
CA ILE A 198 -8.69 4.22 -8.36
C ILE A 198 -9.48 4.80 -7.18
N ARG A 199 -9.24 4.29 -5.97
CA ARG A 199 -9.84 4.81 -4.74
C ARG A 199 -9.43 6.26 -4.50
N SER A 200 -8.13 6.56 -4.58
CA SER A 200 -7.64 7.93 -4.39
C SER A 200 -8.21 8.88 -5.45
N LEU A 201 -8.14 8.53 -6.74
CA LEU A 201 -8.76 9.31 -7.83
C LEU A 201 -10.28 9.50 -7.62
N GLY A 202 -10.97 8.49 -7.09
CA GLY A 202 -12.39 8.55 -6.76
C GLY A 202 -12.69 9.55 -5.64
N ASN A 203 -11.92 9.47 -4.55
CA ASN A 203 -12.10 10.33 -3.38
C ASN A 203 -11.82 11.80 -3.71
N ILE A 204 -10.86 12.07 -4.58
CA ILE A 204 -10.55 13.43 -5.05
C ILE A 204 -11.37 13.87 -6.28
N GLN A 205 -12.37 13.07 -6.70
CA GLN A 205 -13.29 13.34 -7.82
C GLN A 205 -12.63 13.47 -9.20
N GLU A 206 -11.49 12.82 -9.43
CA GLU A 206 -10.71 12.88 -10.67
C GLU A 206 -10.91 11.64 -11.57
N LEU A 207 -11.84 10.72 -11.24
CA LEU A 207 -12.17 9.58 -12.10
C LEU A 207 -12.74 9.99 -13.47
N SER A 208 -13.19 11.24 -13.64
CA SER A 208 -13.60 11.77 -14.94
C SER A 208 -12.42 11.94 -15.92
N GLN A 209 -11.19 12.01 -15.43
CA GLN A 209 -9.98 12.09 -16.26
C GLN A 209 -9.73 10.79 -17.04
N LEU A 210 -10.25 9.66 -16.54
CA LEU A 210 -10.23 8.38 -17.25
C LEU A 210 -11.35 8.34 -18.29
N THR A 211 -11.00 8.11 -19.55
CA THR A 211 -11.97 7.91 -20.63
C THR A 211 -12.78 6.64 -20.41
N LEU A 212 -13.88 6.47 -21.16
CA LEU A 212 -14.65 5.22 -21.14
C LEU A 212 -13.78 4.02 -21.58
N GLN A 213 -12.89 4.23 -22.55
CA GLN A 213 -11.97 3.19 -23.00
C GLN A 213 -11.01 2.79 -21.87
N ASP A 214 -10.47 3.76 -21.14
CA ASP A 214 -9.58 3.50 -20.01
C ASP A 214 -10.27 2.69 -18.92
N LYS A 215 -11.49 3.09 -18.55
CA LYS A 215 -12.31 2.37 -17.55
C LYS A 215 -12.59 0.94 -17.98
N ASN A 216 -12.88 0.70 -19.26
CA ASN A 216 -13.07 -0.64 -19.79
C ASN A 216 -11.78 -1.48 -19.75
N GLN A 217 -10.63 -0.89 -20.07
CA GLN A 217 -9.33 -1.57 -19.99
C GLN A 217 -8.98 -1.94 -18.55
N ILE A 218 -9.14 -1.02 -17.60
CA ILE A 218 -8.93 -1.26 -16.18
C ILE A 218 -9.84 -2.39 -15.69
N GLY A 219 -11.14 -2.32 -16.00
CA GLY A 219 -12.10 -3.37 -15.63
C GLY A 219 -11.73 -4.74 -16.21
N ASN A 220 -11.29 -4.79 -17.48
CA ASN A 220 -10.82 -6.03 -18.10
C ASN A 220 -9.54 -6.56 -17.43
N ALA A 221 -8.59 -5.69 -17.08
CA ALA A 221 -7.37 -6.05 -16.36
C ALA A 221 -7.67 -6.60 -14.95
N THR A 222 -8.67 -6.04 -14.24
CA THR A 222 -9.11 -6.55 -12.94
C THR A 222 -9.56 -8.02 -13.00
N TYR A 223 -10.14 -8.48 -14.12
CA TYR A 223 -10.51 -9.89 -14.29
C TYR A 223 -9.31 -10.85 -14.42
N LEU A 224 -8.08 -10.35 -14.56
CA LEU A 224 -6.89 -11.19 -14.47
C LEU A 224 -6.66 -11.70 -13.04
N TYR A 225 -7.17 -10.99 -12.04
CA TYR A 225 -7.06 -11.34 -10.63
C TYR A 225 -8.19 -12.25 -10.14
N PHE A 226 -9.21 -12.50 -10.97
CA PHE A 226 -10.36 -13.33 -10.59
C PHE A 226 -10.07 -14.82 -10.77
N TYR A 227 -10.13 -15.59 -9.68
CA TYR A 227 -9.90 -17.03 -9.64
C TYR A 227 -10.86 -17.72 -8.68
N GLU A 228 -11.43 -18.88 -9.08
CA GLU A 228 -12.29 -19.73 -8.23
C GLU A 228 -13.37 -18.97 -7.42
N LYS A 229 -13.98 -17.95 -8.04
CA LYS A 229 -15.06 -17.08 -7.49
C LYS A 229 -14.61 -15.95 -6.56
N ALA A 230 -13.32 -15.69 -6.41
CA ALA A 230 -12.80 -14.56 -5.64
C ALA A 230 -11.71 -13.81 -6.42
N PHE A 231 -11.33 -12.64 -5.92
CA PHE A 231 -10.19 -11.90 -6.42
C PHE A 231 -8.95 -12.21 -5.58
N SER A 232 -7.83 -12.47 -6.26
CA SER A 232 -6.51 -12.69 -5.68
C SER A 232 -5.70 -11.39 -5.72
N PRO A 233 -4.79 -11.14 -4.75
CA PRO A 233 -3.84 -10.03 -4.83
C PRO A 233 -2.95 -10.12 -6.08
N LEU A 234 -2.51 -11.34 -6.42
CA LEU A 234 -1.69 -11.63 -7.59
C LEU A 234 -2.55 -12.06 -8.78
N SER A 235 -2.21 -11.52 -9.95
CA SER A 235 -2.87 -11.83 -11.22
C SER A 235 -2.50 -13.23 -11.74
N LYS A 236 -3.40 -13.85 -12.51
CA LYS A 236 -3.23 -15.20 -13.09
C LYS A 236 -2.16 -15.29 -14.19
N ASP A 237 -1.65 -14.16 -14.67
CA ASP A 237 -0.53 -14.09 -15.62
C ASP A 237 0.84 -14.27 -14.95
N TYR A 238 0.88 -14.24 -13.61
CA TYR A 238 2.03 -14.70 -12.86
C TYR A 238 2.08 -16.23 -12.80
N THR A 239 3.19 -16.78 -13.28
CA THR A 239 3.50 -18.21 -13.19
C THR A 239 3.82 -18.55 -11.74
N SER A 240 3.06 -19.45 -11.13
CA SER A 240 3.29 -19.93 -9.76
C SER A 240 4.41 -20.98 -9.68
N MET A 241 5.07 -21.11 -8.52
CA MET A 241 6.04 -22.18 -8.29
C MET A 241 5.44 -23.57 -8.49
N THR A 242 4.17 -23.77 -8.12
CA THR A 242 3.46 -25.04 -8.35
C THR A 242 3.32 -25.37 -9.83
N LEU A 243 3.05 -24.36 -10.66
CA LEU A 243 2.97 -24.52 -12.11
C LEU A 243 4.36 -24.82 -12.70
N LEU A 244 5.39 -24.08 -12.29
CA LEU A 244 6.78 -24.35 -12.68
C LEU A 244 7.20 -25.78 -12.31
N HIS A 245 6.94 -26.21 -11.08
CA HIS A 245 7.20 -27.56 -10.62
C HIS A 245 6.46 -28.62 -11.45
N SER A 246 5.19 -28.36 -11.79
CA SER A 246 4.38 -29.28 -12.60
C SER A 246 4.91 -29.42 -14.04
N ILE A 247 5.35 -28.31 -14.65
CA ILE A 247 5.99 -28.32 -15.98
C ILE A 247 7.27 -29.14 -15.92
N ILE A 248 8.20 -28.81 -15.00
CA ILE A 248 9.48 -29.50 -14.85
C ILE A 248 9.27 -31.00 -14.57
N SER A 249 8.34 -31.32 -13.67
CA SER A 249 8.03 -32.72 -13.30
C SER A 249 7.44 -33.50 -14.48
N SER A 250 6.56 -32.90 -15.29
CA SER A 250 5.98 -33.58 -16.45
C SER A 250 7.03 -33.93 -17.50
N PHE A 251 7.95 -33.02 -17.81
CA PHE A 251 9.07 -33.31 -18.71
C PHE A 251 10.00 -34.39 -18.13
N GLY A 252 10.23 -34.40 -16.82
CA GLY A 252 10.93 -35.47 -16.13
C GLY A 252 10.23 -36.83 -16.26
N LEU A 253 8.92 -36.89 -16.02
CA LEU A 253 8.11 -38.11 -16.12
C LEU A 253 8.13 -38.72 -17.53
N PHE A 254 8.17 -37.89 -18.58
CA PHE A 254 8.23 -38.35 -19.96
C PHE A 254 9.66 -38.51 -20.51
N GLY A 255 10.70 -38.35 -19.68
CA GLY A 255 12.09 -38.50 -20.10
C GLY A 255 12.57 -37.43 -21.10
N ARG A 256 11.90 -36.27 -21.11
CA ARG A 256 12.14 -35.15 -22.04
C ARG A 256 12.89 -33.99 -21.38
N SER A 257 13.53 -34.20 -20.24
CA SER A 257 14.21 -33.12 -19.49
C SER A 257 15.24 -32.34 -20.30
N SER A 258 15.86 -32.96 -21.31
CA SER A 258 16.80 -32.28 -22.23
C SER A 258 16.15 -31.21 -23.12
N GLU A 259 14.82 -31.22 -23.23
CA GLU A 259 14.05 -30.24 -24.00
C GLU A 259 13.59 -29.04 -23.17
N LEU A 260 13.81 -29.07 -21.84
CA LEU A 260 13.57 -27.93 -20.98
C LEU A 260 14.70 -26.90 -21.12
N ASP A 261 14.35 -25.64 -21.31
CA ASP A 261 15.28 -24.54 -21.08
C ASP A 261 15.43 -24.29 -19.57
N ILE A 262 16.23 -25.15 -18.93
CA ILE A 262 16.51 -25.12 -17.50
C ILE A 262 17.09 -23.76 -17.08
N GLN A 263 17.89 -23.11 -17.95
CA GLN A 263 18.51 -21.83 -17.63
C GLN A 263 17.46 -20.71 -17.56
N THR A 264 16.48 -20.72 -18.47
CA THR A 264 15.36 -19.77 -18.42
C THR A 264 14.52 -19.98 -17.17
N PHE A 265 14.16 -21.22 -16.82
CA PHE A 265 13.40 -21.50 -15.60
C PHE A 265 14.17 -21.11 -14.33
N TYR A 266 15.47 -21.43 -14.26
CA TYR A 266 16.31 -21.02 -13.14
C TYR A 266 16.39 -19.50 -13.00
N THR A 267 16.55 -18.78 -14.12
CA THR A 267 16.60 -17.31 -14.12
C THR A 267 15.26 -16.70 -13.70
N GLN A 268 14.14 -17.26 -14.18
CA GLN A 268 12.80 -16.86 -13.78
C GLN A 268 12.58 -17.07 -12.27
N ILE A 269 12.90 -18.27 -11.77
CA ILE A 269 12.77 -18.59 -10.34
C ILE A 269 13.62 -17.63 -9.51
N LYS A 270 14.88 -17.46 -9.89
CA LYS A 270 15.83 -16.59 -9.17
C LYS A 270 15.35 -15.14 -9.14
N ASN A 271 14.87 -14.60 -10.27
CA ASN A 271 14.44 -13.20 -10.34
C ASN A 271 13.12 -12.95 -9.60
N SER A 272 12.28 -13.97 -9.48
CA SER A 272 11.01 -13.90 -8.75
C SER A 272 11.14 -14.30 -7.27
N PHE A 273 12.36 -14.61 -6.82
CA PHE A 273 12.66 -14.96 -5.45
C PHE A 273 13.26 -13.74 -4.75
N LYS A 274 12.58 -13.25 -3.70
CA LYS A 274 13.09 -12.17 -2.86
C LYS A 274 13.83 -12.78 -1.66
N GLU A 275 15.16 -12.63 -1.64
CA GLU A 275 15.99 -13.00 -0.49
C GLU A 275 15.90 -11.89 0.58
N ASN A 276 15.25 -12.18 1.70
CA ASN A 276 15.22 -11.27 2.85
C ASN A 276 16.51 -11.45 3.67
N TYR A 277 17.52 -10.61 3.42
CA TYR A 277 18.79 -10.62 4.13
C TYR A 277 18.72 -10.10 5.58
N GLN A 278 17.56 -9.60 6.03
CA GLN A 278 17.37 -9.04 7.37
C GLN A 278 16.23 -9.77 8.12
N GLN A 279 16.60 -10.88 8.77
CA GLN A 279 15.93 -11.60 9.88
C GLN A 279 14.51 -12.19 9.66
N GLU A 280 14.43 -13.50 9.92
CA GLU A 280 13.27 -14.31 10.33
C GLU A 280 11.96 -14.29 9.51
N GLU A 281 11.96 -13.76 8.28
CA GLU A 281 10.84 -13.94 7.35
C GLU A 281 11.17 -14.96 6.26
N THR A 282 10.21 -15.82 5.95
CA THR A 282 10.29 -16.81 4.87
C THR A 282 10.60 -16.12 3.56
N ASN A 283 11.62 -16.60 2.84
CA ASN A 283 11.85 -16.21 1.44
C ASN A 283 10.53 -16.32 0.66
N SER A 284 10.20 -15.29 -0.11
CA SER A 284 8.92 -15.23 -0.84
C SER A 284 9.15 -15.29 -2.34
N PHE A 285 8.25 -16.00 -3.02
CA PHE A 285 8.22 -16.07 -4.48
C PHE A 285 7.02 -15.26 -4.97
N SER A 286 7.27 -14.17 -5.69
CA SER A 286 6.22 -13.24 -6.15
C SER A 286 5.61 -13.60 -7.51
N GLY A 287 5.98 -14.74 -8.09
CA GLY A 287 5.54 -15.13 -9.42
C GLY A 287 6.46 -14.65 -10.54
N CYS A 288 6.56 -15.41 -11.63
CA CYS A 288 7.27 -14.99 -12.84
C CYS A 288 6.26 -14.58 -13.92
N LEU A 289 6.40 -13.39 -14.51
CA LEU A 289 5.61 -13.03 -15.69
C LEU A 289 5.84 -14.10 -16.77
N SER A 290 4.76 -14.73 -17.23
CA SER A 290 4.84 -15.67 -18.34
C SER A 290 5.11 -14.86 -19.62
N LYS A 291 6.36 -14.45 -19.86
CA LYS A 291 6.76 -14.19 -21.25
C LYS A 291 6.60 -15.51 -21.96
N SER A 292 5.56 -15.56 -22.81
CA SER A 292 5.11 -16.70 -23.62
C SER A 292 6.22 -17.73 -23.81
N ILE A 293 6.08 -18.85 -23.07
CA ILE A 293 6.80 -20.10 -23.33
C ILE A 293 6.52 -20.51 -24.78
#